data_AF-A0A0V8QB94-F1
#
_entry.id   AF-A0A0V8QB94-F1
#
_cell.length_a   1.000
_cell.length_b   1.000
_cell.length_c   1.000
_cell.angle_alpha   90.00
_cell.angle_beta   90.00
_cell.angle_gamma   90.00
#
_symmetry.space_group_name_H-M   'P 1'
#
loop_
_entity.id
_entity.type
_entity.pdbx_description
1 polymer ?
#
loop_
_entity_poly.entity_id
_entity_poly.type
_entity_poly.pdbx_seq_one_letter_code
_entity_poly.pdbx_strand_id
1 'polypeptide(L)'
;MNWLIEPANRNTNIFTLLTVVLSGLISWFISAKYFTKGNRENLRVSLLYPMKQIIEESYSWKNYQKLVCISKEYSAKYLKKSEVKIVSKLLDSYKEVCRYDYDFVCADSLFSYFKKKLEENKIVLKYEPIYVDGELVDVDFPTDLLYMTDDLARIINIHPPQYETEACCEKVVMIFNSYCKMCYEHEPIVYFDDKSFQEVINESDVSKAWDEKFEKLEYAKNDFLSMDVLK
;
A
#
# COMPACT_ATOMS: atom_id res chain seq x y z
N MET A 1 58.03 -4.54 41.07
CA MET A 1 56.61 -4.81 41.37
C MET A 1 56.22 -4.55 42.83
N ASN A 2 57.18 -4.41 43.76
CA ASN A 2 56.92 -4.16 45.19
C ASN A 2 56.47 -2.72 45.55
N TRP A 3 56.70 -1.73 44.69
CA TRP A 3 56.28 -0.34 44.94
C TRP A 3 54.75 -0.14 44.89
N LEU A 4 54.02 -1.01 44.17
CA LEU A 4 52.56 -0.96 44.05
C LEU A 4 51.86 -1.32 45.37
N ILE A 5 52.53 -2.07 46.26
CA ILE A 5 51.96 -2.72 47.45
C ILE A 5 52.57 -2.16 48.75
N GLU A 6 53.56 -1.26 48.67
CA GLU A 6 54.15 -0.61 49.84
C GLU A 6 53.07 0.18 50.64
N PRO A 7 52.99 0.00 51.97
CA PRO A 7 51.93 0.56 52.79
C PRO A 7 51.91 2.11 52.76
N ALA A 8 53.05 2.75 52.52
CA ALA A 8 53.16 4.21 52.40
C ALA A 8 52.52 4.77 51.11
N ASN A 9 52.46 3.99 50.03
CA ASN A 9 51.99 4.43 48.71
C ASN A 9 50.62 3.84 48.33
N ARG A 10 50.05 3.01 49.19
CA ARG A 10 48.80 2.25 48.94
C ARG A 10 47.63 3.16 48.57
N ASN A 11 47.41 4.24 49.32
CA ASN A 11 46.31 5.16 49.07
C ASN A 11 46.48 5.92 47.76
N THR A 12 47.71 6.37 47.45
CA THR A 12 48.04 7.06 46.21
C THR A 12 47.87 6.14 45.01
N ASN A 13 48.37 4.91 45.08
CA ASN A 13 48.24 3.91 44.00
C ASN A 13 46.77 3.51 43.77
N ILE A 14 45.98 3.35 44.83
CA ILE A 14 44.53 3.10 44.72
C ILE A 14 43.83 4.30 44.08
N PHE A 15 44.16 5.51 44.49
CA PHE A 15 43.59 6.73 43.90
C PHE A 15 43.95 6.89 42.41
N THR A 16 45.20 6.64 42.04
CA THR A 16 45.63 6.63 40.63
C THR A 16 44.90 5.56 39.82
N LEU A 17 44.74 4.35 40.35
CA LEU A 17 44.01 3.29 39.65
C LEU A 17 42.52 3.65 39.50
N LEU A 18 41.89 4.22 40.54
CA LEU A 18 40.52 4.70 40.48
C LEU A 18 40.33 5.81 39.43
N THR A 19 41.26 6.77 39.35
CA THR A 19 41.20 7.87 38.38
C THR A 19 41.43 7.41 36.94
N VAL A 20 42.31 6.42 36.70
CA VAL A 20 42.50 5.80 35.39
C VAL A 20 41.25 5.03 34.95
N VAL A 21 40.66 4.24 35.84
CA VAL A 21 39.41 3.51 35.55
C VAL A 21 38.27 4.49 35.29
N LEU A 22 38.12 5.52 36.13
CA LEU A 22 37.06 6.53 35.98
C LEU A 22 37.20 7.31 34.66
N SER A 23 38.43 7.70 34.30
CA SER A 23 38.66 8.38 33.01
C SER A 23 38.33 7.47 31.83
N GLY A 24 38.70 6.19 31.88
CA GLY A 24 38.31 5.19 30.88
C GLY A 24 36.79 5.03 30.73
N LEU A 25 36.05 4.97 31.84
CA LEU A 25 34.58 4.88 31.83
C LEU A 25 33.93 6.14 31.25
N ILE A 26 34.44 7.33 31.59
CA ILE A 26 33.96 8.60 31.04
C ILE A 26 34.20 8.67 29.53
N SER A 27 35.40 8.32 29.07
CA SER A 27 35.72 8.27 27.64
C SER A 27 34.82 7.28 26.90
N TRP A 28 34.62 6.08 27.47
CA TRP A 28 33.72 5.08 26.89
C TRP A 28 32.28 5.59 26.79
N PHE A 29 31.76 6.24 27.84
CA PHE A 29 30.41 6.80 27.83
C PHE A 29 30.23 7.89 26.77
N ILE A 30 31.20 8.79 26.63
CA ILE A 30 31.20 9.85 25.59
C ILE A 30 31.22 9.22 24.19
N SER A 31 32.11 8.25 23.96
CA SER A 31 32.17 7.53 22.68
C SER A 31 30.86 6.82 22.37
N ALA A 32 30.29 6.09 23.33
CA ALA A 32 29.01 5.39 23.14
C ALA A 32 27.88 6.36 22.78
N LYS A 33 27.81 7.53 23.45
CA LYS A 33 26.83 8.58 23.14
C LYS A 33 27.05 9.16 21.73
N TYR A 34 28.30 9.40 21.35
CA TYR A 34 28.64 9.92 20.02
C TYR A 34 28.28 8.93 18.91
N PHE A 35 28.65 7.65 19.05
CA PHE A 35 28.29 6.60 18.09
C PHE A 35 26.78 6.42 17.99
N THR A 36 26.06 6.45 19.11
CA THR A 36 24.60 6.37 19.10
C THR A 36 24.00 7.53 18.32
N LYS A 37 24.46 8.77 18.55
CA LYS A 37 24.00 9.94 17.81
C LYS A 37 24.30 9.81 16.30
N GLY A 38 25.53 9.43 15.95
CA GLY A 38 25.94 9.25 14.55
C GLY A 38 25.15 8.15 13.83
N ASN A 39 24.90 7.02 14.49
CA ASN A 39 24.08 5.93 13.94
C ASN A 39 22.63 6.35 13.71
N ARG A 40 22.06 7.15 14.62
CA ARG A 40 20.70 7.68 14.48
C ARG A 40 20.61 8.72 13.36
N GLU A 41 21.63 9.55 13.18
CA GLU A 41 21.70 10.50 12.06
C GLU A 41 21.84 9.78 10.72
N ASN A 42 22.70 8.75 10.65
CA ASN A 42 22.85 7.93 9.45
C ASN A 42 21.51 7.25 9.09
N LEU A 43 20.81 6.65 10.06
CA LEU A 43 19.46 6.12 9.86
C LEU A 43 18.50 7.17 9.26
N ARG A 44 18.53 8.39 9.80
CA ARG A 44 17.69 9.48 9.30
C ARG A 44 17.99 9.81 7.83
N VAL A 45 19.25 10.01 7.49
CA VAL A 45 19.70 10.46 6.16
C VAL A 45 19.65 9.37 5.10
N SER A 46 20.04 8.14 5.42
CA SER A 46 20.10 7.04 4.45
C SER A 46 18.77 6.33 4.24
N LEU A 47 17.93 6.24 5.27
CA LEU A 47 16.71 5.44 5.22
C LEU A 47 15.45 6.30 5.29
N LEU A 48 15.29 7.08 6.36
CA LEU A 48 13.99 7.72 6.64
C LEU A 48 13.67 8.89 5.71
N TYR A 49 14.66 9.72 5.37
CA TYR A 49 14.45 10.83 4.43
C TYR A 49 14.15 10.37 3.00
N PRO A 50 14.90 9.42 2.42
CA PRO A 50 14.56 8.87 1.11
C PRO A 50 13.17 8.22 1.09
N MET A 51 12.80 7.48 2.14
CA MET A 51 11.44 6.94 2.27
C MET A 51 10.39 8.04 2.30
N LYS A 52 10.62 9.12 3.06
CA LYS A 52 9.72 10.29 3.09
C LYS A 52 9.50 10.88 1.69
N GLN A 53 10.57 11.07 0.91
CA GLN A 53 10.45 11.62 -0.44
C GLN A 53 9.59 10.74 -1.34
N ILE A 54 9.77 9.41 -1.27
CA ILE A 54 9.02 8.47 -2.11
C ILE A 54 7.53 8.42 -1.76
N ILE A 55 7.17 8.53 -0.48
CA ILE A 55 5.75 8.50 -0.07
C ILE A 55 4.98 9.81 -0.38
N GLU A 56 5.69 10.87 -0.76
CA GLU A 56 5.11 12.11 -1.28
C GLU A 56 4.88 12.05 -2.81
N GLU A 57 5.51 11.10 -3.51
CA GLU A 57 5.28 10.83 -4.93
C GLU A 57 3.98 10.03 -5.17
N SER A 58 3.56 9.92 -6.43
CA SER A 58 2.44 9.04 -6.81
C SER A 58 2.71 7.57 -6.48
N TYR A 59 1.63 6.87 -6.11
CA TYR A 59 1.70 5.47 -5.74
C TYR A 59 2.00 4.61 -6.97
N SER A 60 3.02 3.76 -6.87
CA SER A 60 3.35 2.82 -7.95
C SER A 60 4.12 1.62 -7.43
N TRP A 61 4.02 0.49 -8.13
CA TRP A 61 4.82 -0.70 -7.87
C TRP A 61 6.33 -0.39 -7.83
N LYS A 62 6.80 0.49 -8.73
CA LYS A 62 8.19 0.93 -8.78
C LYS A 62 8.59 1.65 -7.49
N ASN A 63 7.76 2.56 -6.99
CA ASN A 63 8.02 3.29 -5.76
C ASN A 63 7.93 2.38 -4.52
N TYR A 64 6.99 1.44 -4.50
CA TYR A 64 6.94 0.39 -3.48
C TYR A 64 8.26 -0.42 -3.43
N GLN A 65 8.78 -0.86 -4.58
CA GLN A 65 10.05 -1.59 -4.64
C GLN A 65 11.23 -0.77 -4.10
N LYS A 66 11.29 0.54 -4.41
CA LYS A 66 12.30 1.44 -3.84
C LYS A 66 12.19 1.50 -2.31
N LEU A 67 10.98 1.68 -1.77
CA LEU A 67 10.74 1.71 -0.32
C LEU A 67 11.21 0.42 0.36
N VAL A 68 10.90 -0.74 -0.23
CA VAL A 68 11.35 -2.05 0.28
C VAL A 68 12.87 -2.15 0.24
N CYS A 69 13.52 -1.68 -0.84
CA CYS A 69 14.98 -1.70 -0.96
C CYS A 69 15.64 -0.87 0.16
N ILE A 70 15.19 0.38 0.33
CA ILE A 70 15.69 1.31 1.34
C ILE A 70 15.47 0.75 2.76
N SER A 71 14.31 0.14 3.02
CA SER A 71 14.00 -0.44 4.34
C SER A 71 14.94 -1.58 4.76
N LYS A 72 15.67 -2.18 3.81
CA LYS A 72 16.62 -3.27 4.04
C LYS A 72 18.07 -2.82 4.09
N GLU A 73 18.34 -1.51 3.97
CA GLU A 73 19.69 -0.97 4.09
C GLU A 73 20.28 -1.20 5.47
N TYR A 74 21.62 -1.17 5.56
CA TYR A 74 22.35 -1.43 6.80
C TYR A 74 21.90 -0.56 7.97
N SER A 75 21.51 0.69 7.70
CA SER A 75 21.07 1.63 8.74
C SER A 75 19.74 1.23 9.39
N ALA A 76 18.93 0.37 8.76
CA ALA A 76 17.68 -0.16 9.31
C ALA A 76 17.86 -0.86 10.66
N LYS A 77 19.05 -1.42 10.92
CA LYS A 77 19.35 -2.05 12.22
C LYS A 77 19.33 -1.08 13.40
N TYR A 78 19.38 0.24 13.13
CA TYR A 78 19.32 1.29 14.14
C TYR A 78 17.89 1.77 14.43
N LEU A 79 16.88 1.21 13.76
CA LEU A 79 15.48 1.41 14.11
C LEU A 79 15.19 0.80 15.48
N LYS A 80 14.45 1.54 16.31
CA LYS A 80 13.86 0.98 17.54
C LYS A 80 12.73 0.03 17.16
N LYS A 81 12.40 -0.90 18.06
CA LYS A 81 11.29 -1.84 17.85
C LYS A 81 9.95 -1.15 17.50
N SER A 82 9.67 0.01 18.09
CA SER A 82 8.47 0.80 17.75
C SER A 82 8.52 1.37 16.33
N GLU A 83 9.70 1.84 15.91
CA GLU A 83 9.92 2.44 14.59
C GLU A 83 9.89 1.38 13.48
N VAL A 84 10.42 0.17 13.75
CA VAL A 84 10.29 -0.98 12.84
C VAL A 84 8.82 -1.27 12.56
N LYS A 85 7.95 -1.28 13.59
CA LYS A 85 6.51 -1.51 13.41
C LYS A 85 5.86 -0.46 12.52
N ILE A 86 6.24 0.82 12.69
CA ILE A 86 5.72 1.92 11.87
C ILE A 86 6.17 1.75 10.41
N VAL A 87 7.46 1.49 10.18
CA VAL A 87 8.01 1.27 8.84
C VAL A 87 7.36 0.06 8.16
N SER A 88 7.19 -1.07 8.86
CA SER A 88 6.51 -2.25 8.32
C SER A 88 5.06 -1.95 7.95
N LYS A 89 4.30 -1.30 8.84
CA LYS A 89 2.91 -0.91 8.58
C LYS A 89 2.81 0.00 7.35
N LEU A 90 3.73 0.96 7.20
CA LEU A 90 3.79 1.81 6.01
C LEU A 90 4.01 1.00 4.73
N LEU A 91 4.98 0.07 4.73
CA LEU A 91 5.26 -0.77 3.56
C LEU A 91 4.09 -1.67 3.19
N ASP A 92 3.45 -2.28 4.19
CA ASP A 92 2.30 -3.17 3.99
C ASP A 92 1.11 -2.41 3.40
N SER A 93 0.73 -1.26 3.99
CA SER A 93 -0.35 -0.43 3.45
C SER A 93 0.00 0.13 2.06
N TYR A 94 1.25 0.52 1.80
CA TYR A 94 1.66 1.02 0.49
C TYR A 94 1.58 -0.09 -0.57
N LYS A 95 1.94 -1.33 -0.21
CA LYS A 95 1.83 -2.50 -1.10
C LYS A 95 0.39 -2.72 -1.57
N GLU A 96 -0.59 -2.52 -0.68
CA GLU A 96 -2.00 -2.70 -1.02
C GLU A 96 -2.49 -1.70 -2.07
N VAL A 97 -1.92 -0.49 -2.12
CA VAL A 97 -2.35 0.57 -3.04
C VAL A 97 -1.46 0.80 -4.25
N CYS A 98 -0.25 0.24 -4.27
CA CYS A 98 0.73 0.51 -5.33
C CYS A 98 0.36 -0.05 -6.72
N ARG A 99 -0.73 -0.83 -6.80
CA ARG A 99 -1.33 -1.37 -8.03
C ARG A 99 -2.74 -0.83 -8.29
N TYR A 100 -3.12 0.23 -7.58
CA TYR A 100 -4.39 0.89 -7.83
C TYR A 100 -4.47 1.34 -9.28
N ASP A 101 -5.58 1.00 -9.92
CA ASP A 101 -5.90 1.39 -11.28
C ASP A 101 -7.34 1.91 -11.28
N TYR A 102 -7.50 3.21 -11.47
CA TYR A 102 -8.79 3.87 -11.40
C TYR A 102 -9.76 3.32 -12.46
N ASP A 103 -9.25 3.02 -13.65
CA ASP A 103 -10.07 2.63 -14.79
C ASP A 103 -10.69 1.26 -14.52
N PHE A 104 -9.91 0.34 -13.97
CA PHE A 104 -10.39 -0.99 -13.55
C PHE A 104 -11.32 -0.93 -12.34
N VAL A 105 -11.08 -0.03 -11.37
CA VAL A 105 -12.00 0.14 -10.23
C VAL A 105 -13.38 0.61 -10.70
N CYS A 106 -13.41 1.54 -11.66
CA CYS A 106 -14.66 1.97 -12.29
C CYS A 106 -15.30 0.83 -13.08
N ALA A 107 -14.51 0.10 -13.87
CA ALA A 107 -14.99 -1.03 -14.66
C ALA A 107 -15.61 -2.14 -13.79
N ASP A 108 -14.95 -2.55 -12.70
CA ASP A 108 -15.46 -3.55 -11.76
C ASP A 108 -16.74 -3.09 -11.04
N SER A 109 -16.82 -1.79 -10.72
CA SER A 109 -18.02 -1.17 -10.13
C SER A 109 -19.19 -1.24 -11.11
N LEU A 110 -18.96 -0.86 -12.36
CA LEU A 110 -19.94 -0.88 -13.44
C LEU A 110 -20.37 -2.30 -13.80
N PHE A 111 -19.43 -3.25 -13.86
CA PHE A 111 -19.73 -4.66 -14.10
C PHE A 111 -20.58 -5.26 -12.98
N SER A 112 -20.31 -4.90 -11.72
CA SER A 112 -21.13 -5.29 -10.58
C SER A 112 -22.56 -4.73 -10.68
N TYR A 113 -22.70 -3.46 -11.09
CA TYR A 113 -24.00 -2.85 -11.34
C TYR A 113 -24.75 -3.51 -12.51
N PHE A 114 -24.05 -3.82 -13.61
CA PHE A 114 -24.62 -4.54 -14.75
C PHE A 114 -25.25 -5.88 -14.31
N LYS A 115 -24.53 -6.68 -13.51
CA LYS A 115 -25.07 -7.94 -12.96
C LYS A 115 -26.34 -7.71 -12.12
N LYS A 116 -26.34 -6.70 -11.25
CA LYS A 116 -27.53 -6.33 -10.46
C LYS A 116 -28.72 -5.99 -11.35
N LYS A 117 -28.50 -5.22 -12.43
CA LYS A 117 -29.58 -4.87 -13.38
C LYS A 117 -30.10 -6.09 -14.15
N LEU A 118 -29.24 -7.05 -14.51
CA LEU A 118 -29.69 -8.31 -15.10
C LEU A 118 -30.62 -9.08 -14.14
N GLU A 119 -30.22 -9.23 -12.88
CA GLU A 119 -31.00 -9.90 -11.84
C GLU A 119 -32.35 -9.22 -11.58
N GLU A 120 -32.38 -7.88 -11.48
CA GLU A 120 -33.60 -7.09 -11.32
C GLU A 120 -34.58 -7.30 -12.49
N ASN A 121 -34.06 -7.48 -13.70
CA ASN A 121 -34.83 -7.79 -14.90
C ASN A 121 -35.11 -9.29 -15.07
N LYS A 122 -34.82 -10.11 -14.06
CA LYS A 122 -35.03 -11.58 -14.04
C LYS A 122 -34.26 -12.32 -15.14
N ILE A 123 -33.14 -11.75 -15.58
CA ILE A 123 -32.21 -12.38 -16.51
C ILE A 123 -31.24 -13.23 -15.69
N VAL A 124 -31.25 -14.55 -15.93
CA VAL A 124 -30.41 -15.49 -15.19
C VAL A 124 -28.96 -15.37 -15.66
N LEU A 125 -28.05 -15.09 -14.73
CA LEU A 125 -26.61 -15.10 -14.99
C LEU A 125 -26.17 -16.48 -15.47
N LYS A 126 -25.43 -16.52 -16.58
CA LYS A 126 -24.88 -17.75 -17.15
C LYS A 126 -23.51 -18.01 -16.52
N TYR A 127 -23.21 -19.29 -16.30
CA TYR A 127 -21.91 -19.76 -15.81
C TYR A 127 -21.48 -20.99 -16.61
N GLU A 128 -20.18 -21.09 -16.87
CA GLU A 128 -19.53 -22.18 -17.59
C GLU A 128 -18.62 -22.98 -16.64
N PRO A 129 -18.67 -24.32 -16.67
CA PRO A 129 -17.80 -25.16 -15.86
C PRO A 129 -16.35 -25.17 -16.37
N ILE A 130 -15.40 -25.07 -15.45
CA ILE A 130 -13.96 -25.17 -15.69
C ILE A 130 -13.49 -26.57 -15.30
N TYR A 131 -12.93 -27.30 -16.28
CA TYR A 131 -12.36 -28.63 -16.09
C TYR A 131 -10.84 -28.61 -16.16
N VAL A 132 -10.19 -29.28 -15.21
CA VAL A 132 -8.75 -29.59 -15.24
C VAL A 132 -8.60 -31.10 -15.14
N ASP A 133 -7.89 -31.71 -16.09
CA ASP A 133 -7.72 -33.16 -16.18
C ASP A 133 -9.04 -33.97 -16.16
N GLY A 134 -10.12 -33.36 -16.66
CA GLY A 134 -11.45 -33.97 -16.69
C GLY A 134 -12.25 -33.87 -15.39
N GLU A 135 -11.68 -33.27 -14.33
CA GLU A 135 -12.39 -32.98 -13.08
C GLU A 135 -12.95 -31.55 -13.10
N LEU A 136 -14.18 -31.37 -12.63
CA LEU A 136 -14.77 -30.04 -12.43
C LEU A 136 -14.05 -29.36 -11.27
N VAL A 137 -13.28 -28.32 -11.58
CA VAL A 137 -12.50 -27.58 -10.59
C VAL A 137 -13.20 -26.29 -10.17
N ASP A 138 -13.90 -25.63 -11.09
CA ASP A 138 -14.55 -24.35 -10.81
C ASP A 138 -15.72 -24.07 -11.78
N VAL A 139 -16.45 -22.98 -11.55
CA VAL A 139 -17.44 -22.40 -12.47
C VAL A 139 -17.17 -20.90 -12.60
N ASP A 140 -17.19 -20.39 -13.83
CA ASP A 140 -16.92 -18.98 -14.11
C ASP A 140 -17.93 -18.41 -15.12
N PHE A 141 -17.87 -17.11 -15.41
CA PHE A 141 -18.69 -16.50 -16.45
C PHE A 141 -18.30 -17.01 -17.85
N PRO A 142 -19.21 -16.92 -18.84
CA PRO A 142 -18.89 -17.18 -20.23
C PRO A 142 -17.68 -16.38 -20.67
N THR A 143 -16.80 -17.00 -21.46
CA THR A 143 -15.55 -16.39 -21.91
C THR A 143 -15.78 -15.00 -22.52
N ASP A 144 -16.88 -14.82 -23.25
CA ASP A 144 -17.24 -13.53 -23.84
C ASP A 144 -17.44 -12.46 -22.76
N LEU A 145 -18.17 -12.76 -21.68
CA LEU A 145 -18.45 -11.80 -20.59
C LEU A 145 -17.19 -11.41 -19.81
N LEU A 146 -16.15 -12.25 -19.81
CA LEU A 146 -14.88 -11.96 -19.12
C LEU A 146 -14.14 -10.75 -19.72
N TYR A 147 -14.36 -10.43 -21.00
CA TYR A 147 -13.76 -9.25 -21.64
C TYR A 147 -14.47 -7.93 -21.30
N MET A 148 -15.63 -8.00 -20.66
CA MET A 148 -16.45 -6.81 -20.39
C MET A 148 -15.73 -5.81 -19.49
N THR A 149 -15.03 -6.28 -18.45
CA THR A 149 -14.26 -5.39 -17.55
C THR A 149 -13.16 -4.67 -18.31
N ASP A 150 -12.42 -5.36 -19.20
CA ASP A 150 -11.37 -4.74 -20.00
C ASP A 150 -11.93 -3.70 -20.99
N ASP A 151 -13.07 -3.99 -21.61
CA ASP A 151 -13.73 -3.06 -22.52
C ASP A 151 -14.27 -1.83 -21.79
N LEU A 152 -14.84 -2.01 -20.59
CA LEU A 152 -15.27 -0.92 -19.72
C LEU A 152 -14.07 -0.07 -19.30
N ALA A 153 -12.98 -0.69 -18.84
CA ALA A 153 -11.76 0.03 -18.47
C ALA A 153 -11.20 0.86 -19.64
N ARG A 154 -11.25 0.31 -20.86
CA ARG A 154 -10.86 1.05 -22.08
C ARG A 154 -11.76 2.26 -22.33
N ILE A 155 -13.07 2.15 -22.12
CA ILE A 155 -13.97 3.31 -22.22
C ILE A 155 -13.65 4.35 -21.17
N ILE A 156 -13.45 3.93 -19.91
CA ILE A 156 -13.13 4.83 -18.81
C ILE A 156 -11.81 5.58 -19.10
N ASN A 157 -10.83 4.89 -19.67
CA ASN A 157 -9.57 5.51 -20.07
C ASN A 157 -9.74 6.57 -21.17
N ILE A 158 -10.57 6.29 -22.19
CA ILE A 158 -10.81 7.19 -23.33
C ILE A 158 -11.72 8.37 -22.94
N HIS A 159 -12.73 8.11 -22.11
CA HIS A 159 -13.72 9.07 -21.63
C HIS A 159 -13.75 9.04 -20.10
N PRO A 160 -12.79 9.69 -19.42
CA PRO A 160 -12.71 9.67 -17.97
C PRO A 160 -13.97 10.28 -17.34
N PRO A 161 -14.67 9.54 -16.46
CA PRO A 161 -15.97 9.94 -15.94
C PRO A 161 -15.92 11.20 -15.06
N GLN A 162 -14.73 11.57 -14.56
CA GLN A 162 -14.54 12.81 -13.80
C GLN A 162 -14.68 14.08 -14.66
N TYR A 163 -14.52 13.96 -15.98
CA TYR A 163 -14.51 15.09 -16.92
C TYR A 163 -15.56 14.93 -18.03
N GLU A 164 -15.85 13.69 -18.43
CA GLU A 164 -16.72 13.34 -19.56
C GLU A 164 -17.84 12.37 -19.14
N THR A 165 -18.50 12.64 -18.00
CA THR A 165 -19.48 11.71 -17.40
C THR A 165 -20.58 11.28 -18.38
N GLU A 166 -21.17 12.21 -19.12
CA GLU A 166 -22.27 11.92 -20.05
C GLU A 166 -21.81 11.04 -21.22
N ALA A 167 -20.73 11.43 -21.90
CA ALA A 167 -20.16 10.65 -23.00
C ALA A 167 -19.70 9.25 -22.54
N CYS A 168 -19.08 9.16 -21.36
CA CYS A 168 -18.69 7.89 -20.77
C CYS A 168 -19.92 7.00 -20.50
N CYS A 169 -20.95 7.55 -19.85
CA CYS A 169 -22.20 6.86 -19.56
C CYS A 169 -22.85 6.31 -20.83
N GLU A 170 -22.96 7.12 -21.89
CA GLU A 170 -23.51 6.69 -23.18
C GLU A 170 -22.75 5.47 -23.74
N LYS A 171 -21.42 5.51 -23.73
CA LYS A 171 -20.58 4.40 -24.22
C LYS A 171 -20.69 3.15 -23.35
N VAL A 172 -20.78 3.31 -22.03
CA VAL A 172 -21.00 2.20 -21.10
C VAL A 172 -22.35 1.54 -21.35
N VAL A 173 -23.42 2.32 -21.54
CA VAL A 173 -24.75 1.80 -21.89
C VAL A 173 -24.72 1.02 -23.22
N MET A 174 -23.97 1.51 -24.22
CA MET A 174 -23.78 0.77 -25.47
C MET A 174 -23.11 -0.61 -25.24
N ILE A 175 -22.07 -0.65 -24.41
CA ILE A 175 -21.40 -1.92 -24.04
C ILE A 175 -22.36 -2.84 -23.30
N PHE A 176 -23.05 -2.34 -22.27
CA PHE A 176 -24.00 -3.12 -21.50
C PHE A 176 -25.05 -3.77 -22.39
N ASN A 177 -25.62 -3.01 -23.32
CA ASN A 177 -26.60 -3.53 -24.29
C ASN A 177 -26.00 -4.56 -25.24
N SER A 178 -24.76 -4.35 -25.72
CA SER A 178 -24.06 -5.31 -26.57
C SER A 178 -23.86 -6.65 -25.86
N TYR A 179 -23.38 -6.63 -24.62
CA TYR A 179 -23.18 -7.84 -23.81
C TYR A 179 -24.50 -8.48 -23.37
N CYS A 180 -25.53 -7.68 -23.07
CA CYS A 180 -26.87 -8.19 -22.77
C CYS A 180 -27.41 -9.01 -23.95
N LYS A 181 -27.30 -8.47 -25.18
CA LYS A 181 -27.71 -9.16 -26.40
C LYS A 181 -26.86 -10.39 -26.69
N MET A 182 -25.53 -10.26 -26.63
CA MET A 182 -24.59 -11.32 -26.99
C MET A 182 -24.65 -12.49 -26.01
N CYS A 183 -24.60 -12.21 -24.71
CA CYS A 183 -24.50 -13.25 -23.69
C CYS A 183 -25.87 -13.77 -23.25
N TYR A 184 -26.94 -12.97 -23.33
CA TYR A 184 -28.25 -13.32 -22.76
C TYR A 184 -29.39 -13.32 -23.77
N GLU A 185 -29.13 -12.99 -25.05
CA GLU A 185 -30.15 -12.92 -26.12
C GLU A 185 -31.35 -12.03 -25.74
N HIS A 186 -31.10 -11.03 -24.89
CA HIS A 186 -32.13 -10.16 -24.36
C HIS A 186 -32.09 -8.77 -25.03
N GLU A 187 -33.26 -8.15 -25.15
CA GLU A 187 -33.38 -6.77 -25.63
C GLU A 187 -32.68 -5.79 -24.67
N PRO A 188 -32.32 -4.57 -25.11
CA PRO A 188 -31.79 -3.53 -24.24
C PRO A 188 -32.66 -3.33 -22.99
N ILE A 189 -32.03 -3.27 -21.81
CA ILE A 189 -32.70 -2.92 -20.57
C ILE A 189 -32.35 -1.49 -20.17
N VAL A 190 -33.14 -0.92 -19.26
CA VAL A 190 -32.90 0.43 -18.73
C VAL A 190 -31.80 0.37 -17.68
N TYR A 191 -30.84 1.30 -17.79
CA TYR A 191 -29.75 1.48 -16.84
C TYR A 191 -29.76 2.91 -16.30
N PHE A 192 -29.21 3.09 -15.10
CA PHE A 192 -29.05 4.36 -14.41
C PHE A 192 -30.38 5.10 -14.12
N ASP A 193 -31.46 4.34 -14.01
CA ASP A 193 -32.80 4.80 -13.58
C ASP A 193 -32.95 4.81 -12.05
N ASP A 194 -32.23 3.92 -11.36
CA ASP A 194 -32.23 3.79 -9.90
C ASP A 194 -31.12 4.61 -9.22
N LYS A 195 -30.01 4.83 -9.93
CA LYS A 195 -28.84 5.57 -9.47
C LYS A 195 -28.19 6.30 -10.64
N SER A 196 -27.61 7.47 -10.36
CA SER A 196 -26.77 8.14 -11.35
C SER A 196 -25.51 7.33 -11.64
N PHE A 197 -24.93 7.56 -12.82
CA PHE A 197 -23.69 6.92 -13.26
C PHE A 197 -22.55 7.09 -12.23
N GLN A 198 -22.43 8.28 -11.64
CA GLN A 198 -21.38 8.56 -10.67
C GLN A 198 -21.62 7.90 -9.31
N GLU A 199 -22.88 7.80 -8.86
CA GLU A 199 -23.24 7.07 -7.64
C GLU A 199 -22.93 5.58 -7.78
N VAL A 200 -23.17 4.99 -8.96
CA VAL A 200 -22.81 3.58 -9.24
C VAL A 200 -21.32 3.34 -9.04
N ILE A 201 -20.47 4.25 -9.51
CA ILE A 201 -19.01 4.12 -9.35
C ILE A 201 -18.60 4.38 -7.90
N ASN A 202 -19.01 5.52 -7.33
CA ASN A 202 -18.50 5.99 -6.04
C ASN A 202 -19.03 5.18 -4.85
N GLU A 203 -20.26 4.67 -4.93
CA GLU A 203 -20.87 3.93 -3.82
C GLU A 203 -20.70 2.41 -3.92
N SER A 204 -20.00 1.92 -4.96
CA SER A 204 -19.76 0.50 -5.12
C SER A 204 -18.93 -0.06 -3.96
N ASP A 205 -19.12 -1.34 -3.67
CA ASP A 205 -18.30 -2.03 -2.66
C ASP A 205 -16.82 -2.07 -3.08
N VAL A 206 -16.54 -2.05 -4.39
CA VAL A 206 -15.19 -2.00 -4.95
C VAL A 206 -14.52 -0.68 -4.60
N SER A 207 -15.16 0.46 -4.88
CA SER A 207 -14.64 1.79 -4.59
C SER A 207 -14.45 1.99 -3.08
N LYS A 208 -15.44 1.60 -2.27
CA LYS A 208 -15.34 1.65 -0.81
C LYS A 208 -14.17 0.82 -0.27
N ALA A 209 -13.97 -0.39 -0.80
CA ALA A 209 -12.84 -1.23 -0.40
C ALA A 209 -11.48 -0.60 -0.76
N TRP A 210 -11.41 0.20 -1.82
CA TRP A 210 -10.21 0.97 -2.16
C TRP A 210 -10.03 2.19 -1.28
N ASP A 211 -11.10 2.93 -0.97
CA ASP A 211 -11.07 4.06 -0.04
C ASP A 211 -10.53 3.63 1.33
N GLU A 212 -10.99 2.50 1.87
CA GLU A 212 -10.46 1.94 3.11
C GLU A 212 -8.95 1.65 3.07
N LYS A 213 -8.44 1.17 1.93
CA LYS A 213 -6.99 0.92 1.74
C LYS A 213 -6.21 2.23 1.71
N PHE A 214 -6.74 3.26 1.04
CA PHE A 214 -6.13 4.58 1.03
C PHE A 214 -6.13 5.23 2.40
N GLU A 215 -7.23 5.12 3.16
CA GLU A 215 -7.29 5.59 4.56
C GLU A 215 -6.23 4.89 5.41
N LYS A 216 -6.12 3.55 5.34
CA LYS A 216 -5.08 2.79 6.06
C LYS A 216 -3.67 3.24 5.71
N LEU A 217 -3.40 3.53 4.43
CA LEU A 217 -2.11 4.09 4.02
C LEU A 217 -1.90 5.48 4.61
N GLU A 218 -2.90 6.35 4.57
CA GLU A 218 -2.77 7.72 5.07
C GLU A 218 -2.51 7.74 6.59
N TYR A 219 -3.16 6.87 7.37
CA TYR A 219 -2.81 6.66 8.77
C TYR A 219 -1.36 6.19 8.94
N ALA A 220 -0.90 5.22 8.14
CA ALA A 220 0.46 4.72 8.21
C ALA A 220 1.51 5.77 7.81
N LYS A 221 1.21 6.63 6.82
CA LYS A 221 2.05 7.77 6.43
C LYS A 221 2.15 8.78 7.57
N ASN A 222 1.03 9.12 8.21
CA ASN A 222 1.02 10.05 9.34
C ASN A 222 1.80 9.50 10.54
N ASP A 223 1.63 8.22 10.87
CA ASP A 223 2.44 7.53 11.89
C ASP A 223 3.94 7.65 11.57
N PHE A 224 4.33 7.37 10.32
CA PHE A 224 5.71 7.49 9.85
C PHE A 224 6.24 8.91 9.95
N LEU A 225 5.55 9.91 9.40
CA LEU A 225 5.98 11.30 9.39
C LEU A 225 6.07 11.92 10.79
N SER A 226 5.32 11.39 11.76
CA SER A 226 5.32 11.85 13.14
C SER A 226 6.52 11.35 13.98
N MET A 227 7.31 10.39 13.45
CA MET A 227 8.43 9.79 14.17
C MET A 227 9.46 10.83 14.62
N ASP A 228 9.86 10.78 15.89
CA ASP A 228 10.79 11.77 16.46
C ASP A 228 12.16 11.81 15.76
N VAL A 229 12.58 10.70 15.16
CA VAL A 229 13.84 10.62 14.41
C VAL A 229 13.80 11.34 13.06
N LEU A 230 12.61 11.67 12.56
CA LEU A 230 12.41 12.49 11.36
C LEU A 230 12.36 14.00 11.67
N LYS A 231 12.16 14.38 12.94
CA LYS A 231 12.15 15.77 13.43
C LYS A 231 13.58 16.28 13.61
#